data_AF-A0ABD5YRG6-F1
#
_entry.id   AF-A0ABD5YRG6-F1
#
_cell.length_a   1.000
_cell.length_b   1.000
_cell.length_c   1.000
_cell.angle_alpha   90.00
_cell.angle_beta   90.00
_cell.angle_gamma   90.00
#
_symmetry.space_group_name_H-M   'P 1'
#
loop_
_entity.id
_entity.type
_entity.pdbx_description
1 polymer ?
#
loop_
_entity_poly.entity_id
_entity_poly.type
_entity_poly.pdbx_seq_one_letter_code
_entity_poly.pdbx_strand_id
1 'polypeptide(L)' 'MTNIGDDLIVATHRGNLFVRTATGWREGGTFPVLGPLTGRYTPVTSSVE' A
#
# COMPACT_ATOMS: atom_id res chain seq x y z
N MET A 1 -1.06 6.23 2.83
CA MET A 1 -1.68 6.23 1.49
C MET A 1 -1.54 7.65 0.97
N THR A 2 -0.97 7.83 -0.21
CA THR A 2 -0.86 9.16 -0.85
C THR A 2 -1.24 9.05 -2.32
N ASN A 3 -1.80 10.11 -2.87
CA ASN A 3 -2.10 10.23 -4.30
C ASN A 3 -0.97 11.03 -4.98
N ILE A 4 -0.47 10.54 -6.12
CA ILE A 4 0.44 11.28 -7.01
C ILE A 4 -0.17 11.25 -8.42
N GLY A 5 -0.84 12.33 -8.81
CA GLY A 5 -1.55 12.40 -10.10
C GLY A 5 -2.79 11.51 -10.10
N ASP A 6 -2.80 10.52 -10.99
CA ASP A 6 -3.87 9.49 -11.09
C ASP A 6 -3.51 8.18 -10.38
N ASP A 7 -2.30 8.10 -9.82
CA ASP A 7 -1.80 6.89 -9.19
C ASP A 7 -1.96 6.94 -7.66
N LEU A 8 -2.49 5.85 -7.09
CA LEU A 8 -2.61 5.67 -5.64
C LEU A 8 -1.46 4.81 -5.12
N ILE A 9 -0.69 5.36 -4.18
CA ILE A 9 0.46 4.67 -3.57
C ILE A 9 0.09 4.17 -2.17
N VAL A 10 0.27 2.86 -1.96
CA VAL A 10 -0.01 2.15 -0.71
C VAL A 10 1.25 1.47 -0.20
N ALA A 11 1.68 1.87 0.99
CA ALA A 11 2.74 1.18 1.73
C ALA A 11 2.11 0.26 2.78
N THR A 12 2.61 -0.97 2.86
CA THR A 12 2.19 -1.94 3.88
C THR A 12 3.13 -1.90 5.07
N HIS A 13 2.61 -2.27 6.23
CA HIS A 13 3.42 -2.40 7.45
C HIS A 13 4.56 -3.43 7.30
N ARG A 14 4.46 -4.37 6.35
CA ARG A 14 5.52 -5.36 6.07
C ARG A 14 6.63 -4.85 5.15
N GLY A 15 6.62 -3.57 4.78
CA GLY A 15 7.66 -3.00 3.94
C GLY A 15 7.43 -3.15 2.44
N ASN A 16 6.22 -3.49 2.00
CA ASN A 16 5.90 -3.54 0.57
C ASN A 16 5.20 -2.26 0.10
N LEU A 17 5.51 -1.82 -1.11
CA LEU A 17 4.90 -0.69 -1.79
C LEU A 17 4.08 -1.20 -2.98
N PHE A 18 2.84 -0.74 -3.08
CA PHE A 18 1.95 -1.01 -4.20
C PHE A 18 1.50 0.31 -4.83
N VAL A 19 1.38 0.30 -6.15
CA VAL A 19 0.85 1.43 -6.92
C VAL A 19 -0.40 0.94 -7.65
N ARG A 20 -1.53 1.60 -7.42
CA ARG A 20 -2.72 1.45 -8.24
C ARG A 20 -2.66 2.50 -9.34
N THR A 21 -2.58 2.03 -10.57
CA THR A 21 -2.70 2.83 -11.79
C THR A 21 -4.09 2.64 -12.40
N ALA A 22 -4.37 3.35 -13.49
CA ALA A 22 -5.58 3.14 -14.28
C ALA A 22 -5.75 1.69 -14.79
N THR A 23 -4.65 0.97 -15.01
CA THR A 23 -4.67 -0.39 -15.58
C THR A 23 -4.69 -1.49 -14.53
N GLY A 24 -4.40 -1.18 -13.26
CA GLY A 24 -4.39 -2.19 -12.22
C GLY A 24 -3.46 -1.88 -11.05
N TRP A 25 -3.27 -2.88 -10.20
CA TRP A 25 -2.25 -2.83 -9.15
C TRP A 25 -0.93 -3.35 -9.70
N ARG A 26 0.18 -2.68 -9.35
CA ARG A 26 1.54 -3.18 -9.57
C ARG A 26 2.38 -3.01 -8.31
N GLU A 27 3.38 -3.87 -8.16
CA GLU A 27 4.38 -3.75 -7.11
C GLU A 27 5.32 -2.58 -7.43
N GLY A 28 5.47 -1.67 -6.47
CA GLY A 28 6.34 -0.49 -6.55
C GLY A 28 7.71 -0.68 -5.91
N GLY A 29 7.89 -1.78 -5.16
CA GLY A 29 9.14 -2.13 -4.50
C GLY A 29 8.96 -2.39 -3.01
N THR A 30 10.08 -2.44 -2.29
CA THR A 30 10.12 -2.69 -0.85
C THR A 30 10.92 -1.61 -0.11
N PHE A 31 10.66 -1.47 1.19
CA PHE A 31 11.37 -0.56 2.09
C PHE A 31 11.61 -1.23 3.44
N PRO A 32 12.71 -0.88 4.15
CA PRO A 32 13.02 -1.47 5.44
C PRO A 32 12.01 -1.06 6.51
N VAL A 33 11.57 -2.05 7.30
CA VAL A 33 10.72 -1.83 8.49
C VAL A 33 11.63 -1.88 9.71
N LEU A 34 11.80 -0.74 10.38
CA LEU A 34 12.84 -0.53 11.40
C LEU A 34 12.49 -1.09 12.79
N GLY A 35 11.64 -2.11 12.88
CA GLY A 35 11.27 -2.70 14.17
C GLY A 35 10.14 -3.72 14.09
N PRO A 36 9.86 -4.42 15.20
CA PRO A 36 8.77 -5.38 15.28
C PRO A 36 7.42 -4.70 15.08
N LEU A 37 6.54 -5.39 14.35
CA LEU A 37 5.18 -4.96 14.09
C LEU A 37 4.33 -5.06 15.36
N THR A 38 4.12 -3.92 16.01
CA THR A 38 3.37 -3.83 17.26
C THR A 38 2.01 -3.20 16.99
N GLY A 39 1.05 -4.02 16.54
CA GLY A 39 -0.33 -3.57 16.30
C GLY A 39 -1.15 -4.54 15.46
N ARG A 40 -2.49 -4.47 15.60
CA ARG A 40 -3.41 -5.14 14.68
C ARG A 40 -3.64 -4.24 13.48
N TYR A 41 -3.38 -4.76 12.28
CA TYR A 41 -3.70 -4.06 11.03
C TYR A 41 -5.19 -4.24 10.71
N THR A 42 -5.94 -3.15 10.69
CA THR A 42 -7.32 -3.12 10.14
C THR A 42 -7.24 -2.68 8.68
N PRO A 43 -7.41 -3.58 7.71
CA PRO A 43 -7.43 -3.20 6.31
C PRO A 43 -8.60 -2.28 6.03
N VAL A 44 -8.32 -1.10 5.47
CA VAL A 44 -9.36 -0.25 4.87
C VAL A 44 -9.63 -0.82 3.48
N THR A 45 -10.64 -1.67 3.36
CA THR A 45 -11.12 -2.18 2.07
C THR A 45 -12.33 -1.37 1.63
N SER A 46 -12.27 -0.76 0.45
CA SER A 46 -13.50 -0.41 -0.27
C SER A 46 -13.91 -1.64 -1.08
N SER A 47 -15.01 -2.30 -0.70
CA SER A 47 -15.71 -3.20 -1.61
C SER A 47 -16.21 -2.35 -2.78
N VAL A 48 -15.64 -2.56 -3.96
CA VAL A 48 -16.23 -2.09 -5.21
C VAL A 48 -17.00 -3.30 -5.73
N GLU A 49 -18.33 -3.22 -5.68
CA GLU A 49 -19.22 -4.15 -6.41
C GLU A 49 -18.98 -4.04 -7.92
#